data_AF-A0A2J8U8C3-F1
#
_entry.id   AF-A0A2J8U8C3-F1
#
_cell.length_a   1.000
_cell.length_b   1.000
_cell.length_c   1.000
_cell.angle_alpha   90.00
_cell.angle_beta   90.00
_cell.angle_gamma   90.00
#
_symmetry.space_group_name_H-M   'P 1'
#
loop_
_entity.id
_entity.type
_entity.pdbx_description
1 polymer ?
#
loop_
_entity_poly.entity_id
_entity_poly.type
_entity_poly.pdbx_seq_one_letter_code
_entity_poly.pdbx_strand_id
1 'polypeptide(L)' 'MVGVAEVSCGQAESSEKPNAEDMTSKDYYFDSYAHFGIHEEMLKDEVRTLTYRNSMFHNRHLF' A
#
# COMPACT_ATOMS: atom_id res chain seq x y z
N MET A 1 17.16 -21.73 -9.17
CA MET A 1 17.70 -20.56 -8.45
C MET A 1 16.61 -19.49 -8.49
N VAL A 2 15.78 -19.39 -7.45
CA VAL A 2 14.72 -18.38 -7.39
C VAL A 2 15.36 -17.09 -6.93
N GLY A 3 15.38 -16.07 -7.80
CA GLY A 3 15.77 -14.72 -7.43
C GLY A 3 14.70 -14.12 -6.54
N VAL A 4 15.04 -13.89 -5.28
CA VAL A 4 14.19 -13.17 -4.33
C VAL A 4 14.26 -11.69 -4.73
N ALA A 5 13.19 -11.16 -5.30
CA ALA A 5 13.05 -9.72 -5.44
C ALA A 5 12.78 -9.15 -4.06
N GLU A 6 13.76 -8.44 -3.49
CA GLU A 6 13.58 -7.69 -2.26
C GLU A 6 12.52 -6.61 -2.47
N VAL A 7 11.41 -6.71 -1.75
CA VAL A 7 10.45 -5.60 -1.61
C VAL A 7 11.07 -4.64 -0.60
N SER A 8 11.91 -3.74 -1.11
CA SER A 8 12.36 -2.57 -0.37
C SER A 8 11.25 -1.52 -0.44
N CYS A 9 10.61 -1.23 0.69
CA CYS A 9 9.88 0.03 0.84
C CYS A 9 10.92 1.13 0.91
N GLY A 10 11.28 1.68 -0.26
CA GLY A 10 12.30 2.70 -0.39
C GLY A 10 11.94 3.94 0.42
N GLN A 11 12.72 4.23 1.44
CA GLN A 11 12.75 5.54 2.07
C GLN A 11 14.07 6.20 1.70
N ALA A 12 14.00 7.14 0.77
CA ALA A 12 14.87 8.31 0.67
C ALA A 12 14.39 9.20 -0.48
N GLU A 13 13.47 10.13 -0.23
CA GLU A 13 13.38 11.35 -1.04
C GLU A 13 13.30 12.57 -0.12
N SER A 14 14.13 13.56 -0.43
CA SER A 14 14.30 14.82 0.29
C SER A 14 12.95 15.50 0.53
N SER A 15 12.78 16.07 1.71
CA SER A 15 11.63 16.87 2.10
C SER A 15 11.56 18.22 1.36
N GLU A 16 11.45 18.20 0.04
CA GLU A 16 10.89 19.31 -0.72
C GLU A 16 9.53 18.84 -1.21
N LYS A 17 8.46 19.40 -0.62
CA LYS A 17 7.13 19.18 -1.15
C LYS A 17 7.14 19.75 -2.56
N PRO A 18 6.78 18.96 -3.60
CA PRO A 18 6.61 19.53 -4.94
C PRO A 18 5.68 20.75 -4.84
N ASN A 19 5.98 21.78 -5.61
CA ASN A 19 5.09 22.94 -5.69
C ASN A 19 3.70 22.43 -6.09
N ALA A 20 2.65 23.05 -5.54
CA ALA A 20 1.28 22.63 -5.80
C ALA A 20 0.91 22.62 -7.30
N GLU A 21 1.68 23.36 -8.11
CA GLU A 21 1.55 23.46 -9.57
C GLU A 21 2.11 22.24 -10.32
N ASP A 22 3.08 21.54 -9.72
CA ASP A 22 3.72 20.34 -10.28
C ASP A 22 3.05 19.03 -9.79
N MET A 23 2.12 19.14 -8.83
CA MET A 23 1.39 18.01 -8.29
C MET A 23 0.44 17.42 -9.32
N THR A 24 0.69 16.16 -9.67
CA THR A 24 -0.23 15.39 -10.52
C THR A 24 -1.24 14.63 -9.67
N SER A 25 -2.31 14.13 -10.28
CA SER A 25 -3.27 13.25 -9.60
C SER A 25 -2.63 12.00 -8.98
N LYS A 26 -1.47 11.58 -9.51
CA LYS A 26 -0.69 10.46 -8.97
C LYS A 26 -0.10 10.80 -7.60
N ASP A 27 0.44 12.00 -7.44
CA ASP A 27 1.07 12.45 -6.19
C ASP A 27 0.02 12.59 -5.09
N TYR A 28 -1.15 13.16 -5.44
CA TYR A 28 -2.30 13.20 -4.53
C TYR A 28 -2.80 11.81 -4.13
N TYR A 29 -2.82 10.85 -5.07
CA TYR A 29 -3.25 9.47 -4.80
C TYR A 29 -2.30 8.78 -3.81
N PHE A 30 -0.98 8.84 -4.05
CA PHE A 30 0.00 8.19 -3.18
C PHE A 30 0.12 8.86 -1.82
N ASP A 31 0.11 10.20 -1.75
CA ASP A 31 0.20 10.94 -0.48
C ASP A 31 -1.02 10.66 0.41
N SER A 32 -2.21 10.56 -0.18
CA SER A 32 -3.43 10.20 0.56
C SER A 32 -3.25 8.86 1.31
N TYR A 33 -2.70 7.84 0.66
CA TYR A 33 -2.46 6.53 1.28
C TYR A 33 -1.25 6.52 2.23
N ALA A 34 -0.34 7.49 2.20
CA ALA A 34 0.75 7.58 3.17
C ALA A 34 0.24 7.87 4.61
N HIS A 35 -1.02 8.28 4.77
CA HIS A 35 -1.64 8.54 6.06
C HIS A 35 -2.12 7.27 6.77
N PHE A 36 -1.76 7.14 8.05
CA PHE A 36 -2.19 6.02 8.89
C PHE A 36 -3.71 5.87 8.98
N GLY A 37 -4.47 6.97 8.92
CA GLY A 37 -5.92 6.96 9.08
C GLY A 37 -6.63 6.17 7.97
N ILE A 38 -6.21 6.33 6.71
CA ILE A 38 -6.79 5.58 5.59
C ILE A 38 -6.45 4.09 5.72
N HIS A 39 -5.23 3.75 6.14
CA HIS A 39 -4.86 2.37 6.44
C HIS A 39 -5.64 1.77 7.61
N GLU A 40 -5.84 2.54 8.68
CA GLU A 40 -6.60 2.12 9.86
C GLU A 40 -8.07 1.85 9.52
N GLU A 41 -8.72 2.75 8.79
CA GLU A 41 -10.09 2.57 8.29
C GLU A 41 -10.20 1.30 7.44
N MET A 42 -9.27 1.16 6.49
CA MET A 42 -9.15 -0.01 5.66
C MET A 42 -9.02 -1.30 6.50
N LEU A 43 -8.12 -1.34 7.48
CA LEU A 43 -7.88 -2.55 8.29
C LEU A 43 -9.02 -2.86 9.27
N LYS A 44 -9.77 -1.84 9.71
CA LYS A 44 -10.97 -2.01 10.54
C LYS A 44 -12.19 -2.49 9.75
N ASP A 45 -12.18 -2.38 8.41
CA ASP A 45 -13.15 -3.08 7.58
C ASP A 45 -12.88 -4.60 7.64
N GLU A 46 -13.64 -5.27 8.51
CA GLU A 46 -13.54 -6.71 8.75
C GLU A 46 -13.93 -7.53 7.51
N VAL A 47 -14.98 -7.12 6.79
CA VAL A 47 -15.46 -7.86 5.61
C VAL A 47 -14.35 -7.88 4.56
N ARG A 48 -13.75 -6.73 4.27
CA ARG A 48 -12.62 -6.62 3.34
C ARG A 48 -11.42 -7.43 3.83
N THR A 49 -10.96 -7.18 5.06
CA THR A 49 -9.71 -7.76 5.57
C THR A 49 -9.79 -9.28 5.72
N LEU A 50 -10.88 -9.79 6.29
CA LEU A 50 -11.07 -11.23 6.48
C LEU A 50 -11.33 -11.95 5.16
N THR A 51 -11.97 -11.32 4.18
CA THR A 51 -12.21 -11.95 2.87
C THR A 51 -10.91 -12.22 2.14
N TYR A 52 -10.01 -11.23 2.06
CA TYR A 52 -8.69 -11.42 1.45
C TYR A 52 -7.83 -12.44 2.22
N ARG A 53 -7.86 -12.40 3.56
CA ARG A 53 -7.17 -13.41 4.37
C ARG A 53 -7.73 -14.81 4.08
N ASN A 54 -9.04 -14.97 4.11
CA ASN A 54 -9.68 -16.28 3.97
C ASN A 54 -9.47 -16.85 2.58
N SER A 55 -9.50 -16.02 1.52
CA SER A 55 -9.25 -16.49 0.15
C SER A 55 -7.84 -17.08 0.01
N MET A 56 -6.83 -16.46 0.63
CA MET A 56 -5.46 -16.98 0.63
C MET A 56 -5.33 -18.23 1.52
N PHE A 57 -5.83 -18.18 2.75
CA PHE A 57 -5.65 -19.26 3.73
C PHE A 57 -6.37 -20.56 3.35
N HIS A 58 -7.55 -20.48 2.75
CA HIS A 58 -8.34 -21.65 2.36
C HIS A 58 -8.02 -22.15 0.95
N ASN A 59 -7.23 -21.40 0.16
CA ASN A 59 -6.78 -21.80 -1.17
C ASN A 59 -5.24 -21.83 -1.24
N ARG A 60 -4.60 -22.47 -0.26
CA ARG A 60 -3.14 -22.66 -0.14
C ARG A 60 -2.46 -23.36 -1.33
N HIS A 61 -3.24 -23.90 -2.25
CA HIS A 61 -2.74 -24.51 -3.48
C HIS A 61 -2.60 -23.48 -4.62
N LEU A 62 -3.20 -22.30 -4.47
CA LEU A 62 -3.12 -21.17 -5.41
C LEU A 62 -2.19 -20.06 -4.91
N PHE A 63 -1.88 -20.02 -3.61
CA PHE A 63 -1.10 -18.98 -2.92
C PHE A 63 -0.05 -19.59 -2.00
#